data_AF-A0A094JTW9-F1
#
_entry.id   AF-A0A094JTW9-F1
#
_cell.length_a   1.000
_cell.length_b   1.000
_cell.length_c   1.000
_cell.angle_alpha   90.00
_cell.angle_beta   90.00
_cell.angle_gamma   90.00
#
_symmetry.space_group_name_H-M   'P 1'
#
loop_
_entity.id
_entity.type
_entity.pdbx_description
1 polymer ?
#
loop_
_entity_poly.entity_id
_entity_poly.type
_entity_poly.pdbx_seq_one_letter_code
_entity_poly.pdbx_strand_id
1 'polypeptide(L)'
;MNVNTLTHMLEKALVLLKHYEHCTVEEMLDDLSAKLQNQTRKKQTKNVTDYANVIKQIKNMNKEAATTFLTSLKKEQLLHIGAQMNIKLQKRETKQLLIESIITHCSFSELYSQMANRKSQNK
;
A
#
# COMPACT_ATOMS: atom_id res chain seq x y z
N MET A 1 -6.16 -30.27 -14.28
CA MET A 1 -5.00 -29.65 -14.95
C MET A 1 -4.82 -30.36 -16.29
N ASN A 2 -4.69 -29.63 -17.40
CA ASN A 2 -4.52 -30.24 -18.72
C ASN A 2 -3.04 -30.64 -18.91
N VAL A 3 -2.79 -31.71 -19.67
CA VAL A 3 -1.46 -32.16 -20.10
C VAL A 3 -0.64 -31.01 -20.69
N ASN A 4 -1.23 -30.14 -21.51
CA ASN A 4 -0.52 -28.98 -22.06
C ASN A 4 -0.04 -28.00 -20.98
N THR A 5 -0.82 -27.81 -19.91
CA THR A 5 -0.41 -26.98 -18.77
C THR A 5 0.74 -27.63 -18.01
N LEU A 6 0.71 -28.95 -17.86
CA LEU A 6 1.80 -29.70 -17.22
C LEU A 6 3.09 -29.62 -18.05
N THR A 7 3.01 -29.83 -19.37
CA THR A 7 4.14 -29.71 -20.28
C THR A 7 4.80 -28.33 -20.17
N HIS A 8 3.99 -27.26 -20.22
CA HIS A 8 4.50 -25.89 -20.10
C HIS A 8 5.19 -25.61 -18.76
N MET A 9 4.68 -26.18 -17.65
CA MET A 9 5.34 -26.05 -16.34
C MET A 9 6.66 -26.82 -16.30
N LEU A 10 6.70 -28.02 -16.86
CA LEU A 10 7.92 -28.85 -16.91
C LEU A 10 8.99 -28.22 -17.81
N GLU A 11 8.61 -27.63 -18.94
CA GLU A 11 9.53 -26.89 -19.82
C GLU A 11 10.19 -25.71 -19.08
N LYS A 12 9.39 -24.95 -18.32
CA LYS A 12 9.92 -23.86 -17.48
C LYS A 12 10.81 -24.35 -16.36
N ALA A 13 10.42 -25.43 -15.69
CA ALA A 13 11.23 -26.05 -14.65
C ALA A 13 12.57 -26.53 -15.22
N LEU A 14 12.57 -27.13 -16.41
CA LEU A 14 13.77 -27.59 -17.09
C LEU A 14 14.74 -26.44 -17.38
N VAL A 15 14.24 -25.30 -17.85
CA VAL A 15 15.08 -24.11 -18.09
C VAL A 15 15.75 -23.64 -16.80
N LEU A 16 15.02 -23.64 -15.67
CA LEU A 16 15.59 -23.29 -14.37
C LEU A 16 16.65 -24.30 -13.95
N LEU A 17 16.37 -25.60 -14.05
CA LEU A 17 17.32 -26.64 -13.67
C LEU A 17 18.61 -26.59 -14.51
N LYS A 18 18.50 -26.32 -15.82
CA LYS A 18 19.67 -26.14 -16.69
C LYS A 18 20.56 -24.97 -16.27
N HIS A 19 19.98 -23.90 -15.71
CA HIS A 19 20.78 -22.77 -15.23
C HIS A 19 21.68 -23.13 -14.04
N TYR A 20 21.32 -24.17 -13.29
CA TYR A 20 22.05 -24.66 -12.12
C TYR A 20 22.70 -26.04 -12.37
N GLU A 21 22.88 -26.45 -13.63
CA GLU A 21 23.36 -27.80 -13.97
C GLU A 21 24.75 -28.15 -13.42
N HIS A 22 25.54 -27.13 -13.06
CA HIS A 22 26.88 -27.26 -12.50
C HIS A 22 26.97 -26.94 -11.00
N CYS A 23 25.84 -26.71 -10.35
CA CYS A 23 25.76 -26.39 -8.92
C CYS A 23 25.11 -27.54 -8.16
N THR A 24 25.41 -27.61 -6.86
CA THR A 24 24.65 -28.46 -5.94
C THR A 24 23.24 -27.91 -5.70
N VAL A 25 22.34 -28.78 -5.24
CA VAL A 25 20.98 -28.37 -4.88
C VAL A 25 20.98 -27.29 -3.78
N GLU A 26 21.92 -27.37 -2.84
CA GLU A 26 22.06 -26.41 -1.74
C GLU A 26 22.41 -25.01 -2.28
N GLU A 27 23.42 -24.91 -3.16
CA GLU A 27 23.80 -23.65 -3.81
C GLU A 27 22.67 -23.05 -4.65
N MET A 28 21.90 -23.89 -5.35
CA MET A 28 20.71 -23.45 -6.08
C MET A 28 19.65 -22.88 -5.13
N LEU A 29 19.36 -23.56 -4.02
CA LEU A 29 18.36 -23.12 -3.04
C LEU A 29 18.78 -21.82 -2.34
N ASP A 30 20.05 -21.66 -2.04
CA ASP A 30 20.62 -20.43 -1.46
C ASP A 30 20.51 -19.25 -2.43
N ASP A 31 20.89 -19.43 -3.70
CA ASP A 31 20.77 -18.38 -4.73
C ASP A 31 19.30 -18.03 -5.01
N LEU A 32 18.41 -19.01 -5.10
CA LEU A 32 16.97 -18.76 -5.25
C LEU A 32 16.40 -17.99 -4.06
N SER A 33 16.83 -18.34 -2.84
CA SER A 33 16.43 -17.63 -1.61
C SER A 33 16.92 -16.18 -1.61
N ALA A 34 18.18 -15.95 -2.01
CA ALA A 34 18.75 -14.61 -2.14
C ALA A 34 18.04 -13.79 -3.24
N LYS A 35 17.76 -14.39 -4.40
CA LYS A 35 16.99 -13.75 -5.49
C LYS A 35 15.56 -13.43 -5.06
N LEU A 36 14.92 -14.30 -4.29
CA LEU A 36 13.58 -14.06 -3.76
C LEU A 36 13.59 -12.87 -2.79
N GLN A 37 14.51 -12.83 -1.82
CA GLN A 37 14.66 -11.71 -0.88
C GLN A 37 14.96 -10.40 -1.61
N ASN A 38 15.80 -10.43 -2.64
CA ASN A 38 16.12 -9.26 -3.45
C ASN A 38 14.94 -8.82 -4.34
N GLN A 39 14.08 -9.74 -4.78
CA GLN A 39 12.82 -9.39 -5.44
C GLN A 39 11.81 -8.76 -4.47
N THR A 40 11.67 -9.25 -3.24
CA THR A 40 10.81 -8.61 -2.23
C THR A 40 11.31 -7.20 -1.90
N ARG A 41 12.64 -7.02 -1.79
CA ARG A 41 13.26 -5.71 -1.61
C ARG A 41 13.07 -4.78 -2.83
N LYS A 42 13.21 -5.29 -4.06
CA LYS A 42 12.95 -4.53 -5.31
C LYS A 42 11.46 -4.22 -5.55
N LYS A 43 10.53 -5.01 -5.00
CA LYS A 43 9.09 -4.70 -5.03
C LYS A 43 8.70 -3.63 -4.01
N GLN A 44 9.44 -3.49 -2.91
CA GLN A 44 9.24 -2.42 -1.92
C GLN A 44 9.81 -1.05 -2.35
N THR A 45 10.63 -0.99 -3.40
CA THR A 45 11.13 0.27 -3.98
C THR A 45 10.33 0.78 -5.18
N LYS A 46 9.13 0.25 -5.44
CA LYS A 46 8.16 0.93 -6.32
C LYS A 46 7.43 2.01 -5.52
N ASN A 47 7.99 3.22 -5.55
CA ASN A 47 7.36 4.49 -5.13
C ASN A 47 6.56 4.38 -3.83
N VAL A 48 7.24 4.34 -2.68
CA VAL A 48 6.64 4.90 -1.46
C VAL A 48 6.47 6.39 -1.74
N THR A 49 5.36 6.71 -2.41
CA THR A 49 4.89 8.09 -2.50
C THR A 49 4.52 8.41 -1.07
N ASP A 50 5.36 9.19 -0.41
CA ASP A 50 5.06 9.58 0.96
C ASP A 50 3.83 10.48 0.94
N TYR A 51 2.68 9.93 1.30
CA TYR A 51 1.44 10.66 1.37
C TYR A 51 1.38 11.55 2.62
N ALA A 52 2.44 11.68 3.43
CA ALA A 52 2.49 12.61 4.56
C ALA A 52 2.16 14.05 4.17
N ASN A 53 2.67 14.53 3.03
CA ASN A 53 2.34 15.88 2.53
C ASN A 53 0.88 15.98 2.08
N VAL A 54 0.36 14.92 1.47
CA VAL A 54 -1.04 14.82 1.03
C VAL A 54 -1.97 14.83 2.25
N ILE A 55 -1.63 14.09 3.31
CA ILE A 55 -2.36 14.06 4.57
C ILE A 55 -2.35 15.44 5.25
N LYS A 56 -1.21 16.14 5.27
CA LYS A 56 -1.13 17.52 5.78
C LYS A 56 -2.03 18.47 4.99
N GLN A 57 -2.04 18.36 3.67
CA GLN A 57 -2.91 19.18 2.82
C GLN A 57 -4.39 18.90 3.10
N ILE A 58 -4.80 17.63 3.18
CA ILE A 58 -6.20 17.26 3.47
C ILE A 58 -6.64 17.77 4.84
N LYS A 59 -5.77 17.75 5.86
CA LYS A 59 -6.07 18.30 7.19
C LYS A 59 -6.30 19.81 7.21
N ASN A 60 -5.72 20.54 6.26
CA ASN A 60 -5.86 21.99 6.16
C ASN A 60 -6.95 22.42 5.15
N MET A 61 -7.57 21.48 4.46
CA MET A 61 -8.63 21.74 3.48
C MET A 61 -10.00 21.69 4.14
N ASN A 62 -10.95 22.47 3.62
CA ASN A 62 -12.36 22.29 3.98
C ASN A 62 -12.90 20.96 3.41
N LYS A 63 -14.02 20.49 3.95
CA LYS A 63 -14.62 19.19 3.61
C LYS A 63 -14.85 19.03 2.10
N GLU A 64 -15.31 20.08 1.44
CA GLU A 64 -15.63 20.09 0.01
C GLU A 64 -14.37 20.00 -0.87
N ALA A 65 -13.35 20.80 -0.58
CA ALA A 65 -12.07 20.75 -1.28
C ALA A 65 -11.34 19.42 -1.05
N ALA A 66 -11.37 18.90 0.18
CA ALA A 66 -10.82 17.59 0.50
C ALA A 66 -11.53 16.47 -0.29
N THR A 67 -12.86 16.55 -0.43
CA THR A 67 -13.64 15.58 -1.22
C THR A 67 -13.26 15.61 -2.69
N THR A 68 -13.20 16.80 -3.29
CA THR A 68 -12.82 16.96 -4.70
C THR A 68 -11.39 16.48 -4.95
N PHE A 69 -10.47 16.84 -4.05
CA PHE A 69 -9.07 16.43 -4.13
C PHE A 69 -8.91 14.90 -4.03
N LEU A 70 -9.53 14.26 -3.03
CA LEU A 70 -9.49 12.81 -2.88
C LEU A 70 -10.19 12.06 -4.03
N THR A 71 -11.19 12.68 -4.66
CA THR A 71 -11.86 12.12 -5.84
C THR A 71 -10.94 12.05 -7.06
N SER A 72 -9.93 12.92 -7.16
CA SER A 72 -8.93 12.86 -8.24
C SER A 72 -7.97 11.67 -8.11
N LEU A 73 -7.83 11.09 -6.91
CA LEU A 73 -6.88 10.02 -6.62
C LEU A 73 -7.39 8.63 -7.03
N LYS A 74 -6.48 7.69 -7.27
CA LYS A 74 -6.84 6.29 -7.51
C LYS A 74 -7.23 5.60 -6.21
N LYS A 75 -8.06 4.56 -6.30
CA LYS A 75 -8.52 3.76 -5.16
C LYS A 75 -7.37 3.21 -4.31
N GLU A 76 -6.29 2.76 -4.95
CA GLU A 76 -5.10 2.25 -4.27
C GLU A 76 -4.40 3.33 -3.43
N GLN A 77 -4.36 4.58 -3.94
CA GLN A 77 -3.76 5.71 -3.23
C GLN A 77 -4.57 6.07 -1.98
N LEU A 78 -5.90 6.00 -2.05
CA LEU A 78 -6.77 6.20 -0.90
C LEU A 78 -6.53 5.16 0.20
N LEU A 79 -6.30 3.89 -0.16
CA LEU A 79 -5.96 2.84 0.79
C LEU A 79 -4.61 3.11 1.47
N HIS A 80 -3.61 3.59 0.72
CA HIS A 80 -2.32 3.98 1.28
C HIS A 80 -2.42 5.19 2.22
N ILE A 81 -3.21 6.20 1.85
CA ILE A 81 -3.49 7.36 2.70
C ILE A 81 -4.16 6.92 4.01
N GLY A 82 -5.20 6.07 3.92
CA GLY A 82 -5.86 5.52 5.11
C GLY A 82 -4.93 4.74 6.01
N ALA A 83 -4.06 3.89 5.43
CA ALA A 83 -3.07 3.14 6.19
C ALA A 83 -2.07 4.06 6.93
N GLN A 84 -1.57 5.11 6.27
CA GLN A 84 -0.70 6.10 6.92
C GLN A 84 -1.42 6.93 7.99
N MET A 85 -2.74 7.10 7.87
CA MET A 85 -3.59 7.76 8.86
C MET A 85 -4.07 6.82 9.98
N ASN A 86 -3.63 5.56 10.00
CA ASN A 86 -4.10 4.53 10.94
C ASN A 86 -5.62 4.24 10.85
N ILE A 87 -6.22 4.45 9.68
CA ILE A 87 -7.63 4.16 9.39
C ILE A 87 -7.73 2.77 8.78
N LYS A 88 -8.59 1.90 9.33
CA LYS A 88 -8.90 0.59 8.76
C LYS A 88 -9.84 0.75 7.56
N LEU A 89 -9.26 0.85 6.37
CA LEU A 89 -10.00 0.88 5.10
C LEU A 89 -9.99 -0.50 4.42
N GLN A 90 -11.11 -0.93 3.87
CA GLN A 90 -11.22 -2.24 3.21
C GLN A 90 -11.15 -2.10 1.69
N LYS A 91 -10.35 -2.96 1.04
CA LYS A 91 -10.20 -2.95 -0.43
C LYS A 91 -11.52 -3.21 -1.18
N ARG A 92 -12.50 -3.86 -0.54
CA ARG A 92 -13.83 -4.14 -1.10
C ARG A 92 -14.77 -2.92 -1.12
N GLU A 93 -14.49 -1.89 -0.32
CA GLU A 93 -15.34 -0.70 -0.23
C GLU A 93 -15.33 0.12 -1.53
N THR A 94 -16.37 0.89 -1.78
CA THR A 94 -16.42 1.78 -2.94
C THR A 94 -15.46 2.95 -2.76
N LYS A 95 -15.05 3.59 -3.85
CA LYS A 95 -14.16 4.75 -3.79
C LYS A 95 -14.75 5.88 -2.93
N GLN A 96 -16.07 6.10 -3.01
CA GLN A 96 -16.78 7.08 -2.19
C GLN A 96 -16.70 6.76 -0.69
N LEU A 97 -16.95 5.51 -0.28
CA LEU A 97 -16.84 5.08 1.12
C LEU A 97 -15.44 5.28 1.70
N LEU A 98 -14.39 5.04 0.89
CA LEU A 98 -13.01 5.30 1.29
C LEU A 98 -12.77 6.79 1.54
N ILE A 99 -13.28 7.66 0.65
CA ILE A 99 -13.15 9.12 0.77
C ILE A 99 -13.89 9.62 2.01
N GLU A 100 -15.14 9.19 2.22
CA GLU A 100 -15.94 9.57 3.39
C GLU A 100 -15.27 9.17 4.71
N SER A 101 -14.69 7.97 4.75
CA SER A 101 -13.98 7.47 5.93
C SER A 101 -12.75 8.31 6.27
N ILE A 102 -11.96 8.69 5.25
CA ILE A 102 -10.78 9.55 5.40
C ILE A 102 -11.19 10.96 5.89
N ILE A 103 -12.22 11.55 5.27
CA ILE A 103 -12.72 12.87 5.64
C ILE A 103 -13.25 12.89 7.07
N THR A 104 -14.07 11.89 7.41
CA THR A 104 -14.66 11.76 8.74
C THR A 104 -13.56 11.72 9.80
N HIS A 105 -12.52 10.93 9.59
CA HIS A 105 -11.38 10.87 10.50
C HIS A 105 -10.65 12.22 10.65
N CYS A 106 -10.44 12.96 9.55
CA CYS A 106 -9.84 14.30 9.61
C CYS A 106 -10.70 15.28 10.43
N SER A 107 -12.01 15.30 10.19
CA SER A 107 -12.94 16.20 10.89
C SER A 107 -13.01 15.90 12.39
N PHE A 108 -12.99 14.62 12.79
CA PHE A 108 -12.93 14.25 14.21
C PHE A 108 -11.61 14.68 14.86
N SER A 109 -10.48 14.46 14.19
CA SER A 109 -9.16 14.87 14.70
C SER A 109 -9.11 16.38 14.96
N GLU A 110 -9.68 17.19 14.05
CA GLU A 110 -9.73 18.64 14.19
C GLU A 110 -10.62 19.07 15.37
N LEU A 111 -11.78 18.42 15.54
CA LEU A 111 -12.72 18.69 16.63
C LEU A 111 -12.10 18.36 17.99
N TYR A 112 -11.37 17.25 18.11
CA TYR A 112 -10.60 16.93 19.32
C TYR A 112 -9.46 17.92 19.59
N SER A 113 -8.72 18.36 18.56
CA SER A 113 -7.67 19.38 18.72
C SER A 113 -8.24 20.74 19.18
N GLN A 114 -9.39 21.16 18.64
CA GLN A 114 -10.06 22.38 19.09
C GLN A 114 -10.54 22.28 20.54
N MET A 115 -11.06 21.12 20.96
CA MET A 115 -11.46 20.89 22.36
C MET A 115 -10.27 20.84 23.33
N ALA A 116 -9.13 20.28 22.91
CA ALA A 116 -7.90 20.28 23.71
C ALA A 116 -7.33 21.69 23.90
N ASN A 117 -7.34 22.52 22.85
CA ASN A 117 -6.82 23.89 22.90
C ASN A 117 -7.71 24.84 23.73
N ARG A 118 -9.03 24.59 23.81
CA ARG A 118 -9.93 25.36 24.70
C ARG A 118 -9.61 25.18 26.18
N LYS A 119 -9.09 24.02 26.61
CA LYS A 119 -8.68 23.81 28.01
C LYS A 119 -7.41 24.58 28.40
N SER A 120 -6.60 25.00 27.42
CA SER A 120 -5.33 25.70 27.68
C SER A 120 -5.46 27.23 27.77
N GLN A 121 -6.59 27.82 27.35
CA GLN A 121 -6.79 29.28 27.38
C GLN A 121 -7.52 29.80 28.63
N ASN A 122 -7.94 28.91 29.53
CA ASN A 122 -8.53 29.28 30.83
C ASN A 122 -7.51 29.09 31.97
N LYS A 123 -6.30 29.65 31.83
CA LYS A 123 -5.32 29.72 32.91
C LYS A 123 -4.61 31.06 32.94
#